data_AF-A0A3D4JHU4-F1
#
_entry.id   AF-A0A3D4JHU4-F1
#
_cell.length_a   1.000
_cell.length_b   1.000
_cell.length_c   1.000
_cell.angle_alpha   90.00
_cell.angle_beta   90.00
_cell.angle_gamma   90.00
#
_symmetry.space_group_name_H-M   'P 1'
#
loop_
_entity.id
_entity.type
_entity.pdbx_description
1 polymer ?
#
loop_
_entity_poly.entity_id
_entity_poly.type
_entity_poly.pdbx_seq_one_letter_code
_entity_poly.pdbx_strand_id
1 'polypeptide(L)'
;MNFKKKHFERRHLIELFIKTIMRIALIIVASSLGLILWTIISRGLPSLTWDMVTQIPKGGYYMGKEGGILNAIIGSIYLASGGTLIAIILSLPIALYLQAYAQDSKWGDYV
;
A
#
# COMPACT_ATOMS: atom_id res chain seq x y z
N MET A 1 27.74 -7.11 48.31
CA MET A 1 27.71 -7.92 47.06
C MET A 1 27.15 -7.04 45.95
N ASN A 2 27.98 -6.65 45.00
CA ASN A 2 27.75 -5.46 44.16
C ASN A 2 26.98 -5.82 42.87
N PHE A 3 25.70 -5.45 42.77
CA PHE A 3 24.90 -5.65 41.56
C PHE A 3 25.20 -4.53 40.54
N LYS A 4 26.18 -4.73 39.65
CA LYS A 4 26.37 -3.86 38.48
C LYS A 4 25.18 -4.03 37.53
N LYS A 5 24.26 -3.07 37.53
CA LYS A 5 23.13 -2.98 36.60
C LYS A 5 23.62 -2.74 35.16
N LYS A 6 23.78 -3.83 34.39
CA LYS A 6 24.16 -3.85 32.96
C LYS A 6 22.98 -3.50 32.03
N HIS A 7 22.27 -2.39 32.28
CA HIS A 7 21.06 -2.04 31.53
C HIS A 7 21.32 -1.47 30.13
N PHE A 8 22.46 -0.81 29.88
CA PHE A 8 22.76 -0.20 28.58
C PHE A 8 23.06 -1.22 27.48
N GLU A 9 23.80 -2.29 27.79
CA GLU A 9 24.19 -3.33 26.81
C GLU A 9 22.99 -4.14 26.28
N ARG A 10 22.01 -4.45 27.15
CA ARG A 10 20.81 -5.20 26.73
C ARG A 10 19.95 -4.41 25.75
N ARG A 11 19.88 -3.08 25.89
CA ARG A 11 19.10 -2.21 24.99
C ARG A 11 19.67 -2.24 23.56
N HIS A 12 20.99 -2.15 23.42
CA HIS A 12 21.65 -2.17 22.11
C HIS A 12 21.53 -3.52 21.41
N LEU A 13 21.60 -4.63 22.15
CA LEU A 13 21.39 -5.97 21.57
C LEU A 13 19.95 -6.17 21.09
N ILE A 14 18.96 -5.73 21.87
CA ILE A 14 17.54 -5.80 21.47
C ILE A 14 17.30 -4.89 20.27
N GLU A 15 17.83 -3.67 20.27
CA GLU A 15 17.70 -2.73 19.16
C GLU A 15 18.30 -3.31 17.87
N LEU A 16 19.50 -3.89 17.93
CA LEU A 16 20.13 -4.55 16.79
C LEU A 16 19.28 -5.71 16.28
N PHE A 17 18.76 -6.54 17.19
CA PHE A 17 17.91 -7.68 16.86
C PHE A 17 16.64 -7.24 16.12
N ILE A 18 15.91 -6.28 16.68
CA ILE A 18 14.67 -5.75 16.08
C ILE A 18 14.96 -5.08 14.73
N LYS A 19 15.99 -4.24 14.63
CA LYS A 19 16.39 -3.61 13.35
C LYS A 19 16.76 -4.65 12.30
N THR A 20 17.40 -5.74 12.70
CA THR A 20 17.75 -6.83 11.78
C THR A 20 16.50 -7.51 11.25
N ILE A 21 15.54 -7.84 12.12
CA ILE A 21 14.24 -8.41 11.70
C ILE A 21 13.50 -7.45 10.76
N MET A 22 13.45 -6.15 11.09
CA MET A 22 12.83 -5.14 10.22
C MET A 22 13.47 -5.08 8.83
N ARG A 23 14.81 -5.12 8.76
CA ARG A 23 15.55 -5.13 7.49
C ARG A 23 15.27 -6.40 6.69
N ILE A 24 15.24 -7.56 7.35
CA ILE A 24 14.91 -8.83 6.69
C ILE A 24 13.48 -8.78 6.12
N ALA A 25 12.51 -8.33 6.92
CA ALA A 25 11.12 -8.18 6.47
C ALA A 25 11.01 -7.23 5.27
N LEU A 26 11.70 -6.09 5.32
CA LEU A 26 11.76 -5.14 4.20
C LEU A 26 12.36 -5.80 2.96
N ILE A 27 13.49 -6.50 3.08
CA ILE A 27 14.14 -7.18 1.95
C ILE A 27 13.21 -8.22 1.35
N ILE A 28 12.50 -9.01 2.16
CA ILE A 28 11.55 -10.02 1.67
C ILE A 28 10.42 -9.37 0.87
N VAL A 29 9.77 -8.35 1.42
CA VAL A 29 8.64 -7.67 0.76
C VAL A 29 9.11 -6.93 -0.48
N ALA A 30 10.22 -6.20 -0.41
CA ALA A 30 10.78 -5.46 -1.54
C ALA A 30 11.25 -6.40 -2.65
N SER A 31 11.85 -7.54 -2.33
CA SER A 31 12.25 -8.54 -3.31
C SER A 31 11.04 -9.17 -3.99
N SER A 32 9.98 -9.48 -3.24
CA SER A 32 8.72 -9.98 -3.80
C SER A 32 8.10 -8.97 -4.77
N LEU A 33 8.00 -7.70 -4.37
CA LEU A 33 7.55 -6.62 -5.24
C LEU A 33 8.44 -6.51 -6.49
N GLY A 34 9.76 -6.55 -6.31
CA GLY A 34 10.73 -6.52 -7.40
C GLY A 34 10.53 -7.65 -8.41
N LEU A 35 10.30 -8.89 -7.94
CA LEU A 35 10.03 -10.05 -8.79
C LEU A 35 8.71 -9.92 -9.56
N ILE A 36 7.66 -9.41 -8.92
CA ILE A 36 6.36 -9.15 -9.57
C ILE A 36 6.54 -8.11 -10.68
N LEU A 37 7.17 -6.97 -10.37
CA LEU A 37 7.43 -5.91 -11.34
C LEU A 37 8.31 -6.39 -12.49
N TRP A 38 9.38 -7.13 -12.18
CA TRP A 38 10.26 -7.74 -13.19
C TRP A 38 9.48 -8.65 -14.13
N THR A 39 8.61 -9.50 -13.59
CA THR A 39 7.78 -10.42 -14.39
C THR A 39 6.80 -9.67 -15.28
N ILE A 40 6.14 -8.63 -14.75
CA ILE A 40 5.21 -7.79 -15.51
C ILE A 40 5.94 -7.06 -16.65
N ILE A 41 7.11 -6.48 -16.39
CA ILE A 41 7.84 -5.74 -17.43
C ILE A 41 8.40 -6.70 -18.48
N SER A 42 9.06 -7.78 -18.06
CA SER A 42 9.71 -8.73 -18.99
C SER A 42 8.71 -9.48 -19.86
N ARG A 43 7.54 -9.84 -19.34
CA ARG A 43 6.53 -10.62 -20.09
C ARG A 43 5.39 -9.75 -20.63
N GLY A 44 4.98 -8.74 -19.89
CA GLY A 44 3.82 -7.90 -20.21
C GLY A 44 4.14 -6.81 -21.22
N LEU A 45 5.29 -6.14 -21.12
CA LEU A 45 5.64 -5.03 -22.02
C LEU A 45 5.75 -5.47 -23.50
N PRO A 46 6.42 -6.59 -23.84
CA PRO A 46 6.48 -7.07 -25.22
C PRO A 46 5.13 -7.50 -25.79
N SER A 47 4.19 -7.92 -24.91
CA SER A 47 2.83 -8.31 -25.31
C SER A 47 1.85 -7.13 -25.40
N LEU A 48 2.26 -5.92 -25.01
CA LEU A 48 1.39 -4.76 -24.95
C LEU A 48 1.21 -4.16 -26.35
N THR A 49 0.01 -4.25 -26.90
CA THR A 49 -0.36 -3.57 -28.15
C THR A 49 -1.18 -2.30 -27.87
N TRP A 50 -1.11 -1.33 -28.77
CA TRP A 50 -1.86 -0.09 -28.63
C TRP A 50 -3.39 -0.32 -28.63
N ASP A 51 -3.85 -1.30 -29.42
CA ASP A 51 -5.24 -1.73 -29.45
C ASP A 51 -5.70 -2.32 -28.11
N MET A 52 -4.83 -3.05 -27.40
CA MET A 52 -5.15 -3.59 -26.09
C MET A 52 -5.45 -2.47 -25.07
N VAL A 53 -4.77 -1.32 -25.16
CA VAL A 53 -4.97 -0.21 -24.22
C VAL A 53 -6.20 0.63 -24.57
N THR A 54 -6.44 0.84 -25.86
CA THR A 54 -7.44 1.82 -26.34
C THR A 54 -8.79 1.22 -26.71
N GLN A 55 -8.91 -0.09 -26.86
CA GLN A 55 -10.18 -0.73 -27.22
C GLN A 55 -10.98 -1.21 -25.98
N ILE A 56 -12.30 -1.21 -26.14
CA ILE A 56 -13.24 -1.79 -25.17
C ILE A 56 -13.15 -3.33 -25.26
N PRO A 57 -13.28 -4.07 -24.15
CA PRO A 57 -13.29 -5.54 -24.19
C PRO A 57 -14.49 -6.05 -25.00
N LYS A 58 -14.24 -6.80 -26.09
CA LYS A 58 -15.30 -7.43 -26.92
C LYS A 58 -15.53 -8.92 -26.60
N GLY A 59 -15.13 -9.36 -25.40
CA GLY A 59 -15.53 -10.67 -24.86
C GLY A 59 -14.65 -11.86 -25.26
N GLY A 60 -13.35 -11.69 -25.54
CA GLY A 60 -12.46 -12.85 -25.70
C GLY A 60 -11.04 -12.59 -26.20
N TYR A 61 -10.28 -11.66 -25.59
CA TYR A 61 -8.89 -11.38 -25.99
C TYR A 61 -8.00 -12.64 -25.99
N TYR A 62 -8.18 -13.49 -24.97
CA TYR A 62 -7.43 -14.74 -24.82
C TYR A 62 -7.95 -15.91 -25.68
N MET A 63 -9.07 -15.75 -26.41
CA MET A 63 -9.68 -16.77 -27.27
C MET A 63 -9.67 -16.36 -28.76
N GLY A 64 -8.76 -15.46 -29.16
CA GLY A 64 -8.62 -15.01 -30.54
C GLY A 64 -9.68 -14.00 -30.99
N LYS A 65 -10.46 -13.43 -30.06
CA LYS A 65 -11.36 -12.30 -30.36
C LYS A 65 -10.68 -10.99 -29.98
N GLU A 66 -10.71 -10.04 -30.90
CA GLU A 66 -10.17 -8.69 -30.72
C GLU A 66 -10.79 -7.97 -29.51
N GLY A 67 -10.04 -7.08 -28.87
CA GLY A 67 -10.54 -6.24 -27.77
C GLY A 67 -9.42 -5.70 -26.91
N GLY A 68 -9.76 -4.80 -25.97
CA GLY A 68 -8.79 -4.22 -25.05
C GLY A 68 -9.26 -4.19 -23.60
N ILE A 69 -8.49 -3.52 -22.75
CA ILE A 69 -8.69 -3.39 -21.31
C ILE A 69 -9.10 -1.96 -20.91
N LEU A 70 -9.52 -1.12 -21.88
CA LEU A 70 -9.81 0.30 -21.63
C LEU A 70 -10.85 0.50 -20.51
N ASN A 71 -11.92 -0.30 -20.51
CA ASN A 71 -12.97 -0.20 -19.49
C ASN A 71 -12.44 -0.47 -18.08
N ALA A 72 -11.49 -1.42 -17.94
CA ALA A 72 -10.86 -1.72 -16.66
C ALA A 72 -9.99 -0.54 -16.19
N ILE A 73 -9.22 0.07 -17.10
CA ILE A 73 -8.38 1.24 -16.79
C ILE A 73 -9.23 2.41 -16.31
N ILE A 74 -10.27 2.78 -17.06
CA ILE A 74 -11.16 3.88 -16.71
C ILE A 74 -11.91 3.59 -15.40
N GLY A 75 -12.41 2.37 -15.23
CA GLY A 75 -13.07 1.94 -14.00
C GLY A 75 -12.16 2.06 -12.78
N SER A 76 -10.90 1.60 -12.88
CA SER A 76 -9.92 1.73 -11.80
C SER A 76 -9.62 3.19 -11.46
N ILE A 77 -9.50 4.07 -12.45
CA ILE A 77 -9.27 5.51 -12.22
C ILE A 77 -10.46 6.13 -11.47
N TYR A 78 -11.69 5.86 -11.91
CA TYR A 78 -12.87 6.38 -11.22
C TYR A 78 -13.01 5.87 -9.78
N LEU A 79 -12.75 4.57 -9.55
CA LEU A 79 -12.81 4.01 -8.20
C LEU A 79 -11.71 4.57 -7.30
N ALA A 80 -10.47 4.65 -7.80
CA ALA A 80 -9.34 5.16 -7.01
C ALA A 80 -9.51 6.65 -6.66
N SER A 81 -9.82 7.48 -7.66
CA SER A 81 -10.00 8.93 -7.45
C SER A 81 -11.26 9.24 -6.67
N GLY A 82 -12.41 8.68 -7.04
CA GLY A 82 -13.68 8.87 -6.35
C GLY A 82 -13.62 8.40 -4.90
N GLY A 83 -13.06 7.21 -4.66
CA GLY A 83 -12.87 6.68 -3.31
C GLY A 83 -11.96 7.55 -2.46
N THR A 84 -10.85 8.04 -3.04
CA THR A 84 -9.91 8.93 -2.34
C THR A 84 -10.56 10.27 -2.01
N LEU A 85 -11.31 10.86 -2.94
CA LEU A 85 -12.02 12.14 -2.70
C LEU A 85 -13.05 12.01 -1.59
N ILE A 86 -13.89 10.97 -1.61
CA ILE A 86 -14.87 10.71 -0.56
C ILE A 86 -14.16 10.48 0.78
N ALA A 87 -13.08 9.68 0.79
CA ALA A 87 -12.29 9.43 1.98
C ALA A 87 -11.72 10.72 2.58
N ILE A 88 -11.20 11.64 1.75
CA ILE A 88 -10.69 12.95 2.23
C ILE A 88 -11.83 13.79 2.81
N ILE A 89 -12.96 13.90 2.09
CA ILE A 89 -14.10 14.72 2.51
C ILE A 89 -14.64 14.25 3.87
N LEU A 90 -14.65 12.95 4.13
CA LEU A 90 -15.12 12.40 5.40
C LEU A 90 -14.03 12.40 6.49
N SER A 91 -12.81 11.97 6.17
CA SER A 91 -11.74 11.82 7.16
C SER A 91 -11.24 13.15 7.70
N LEU A 92 -11.14 14.19 6.87
CA LEU A 92 -10.60 15.48 7.28
C LEU A 92 -11.43 16.16 8.39
N PRO A 93 -12.75 16.37 8.27
CA PRO A 93 -13.53 16.97 9.35
C PRO A 93 -13.57 16.09 10.60
N ILE A 94 -13.58 14.77 10.46
CA ILE A 94 -13.55 13.84 11.61
C ILE A 94 -12.22 13.95 12.35
N ALA A 95 -11.09 13.92 11.65
CA ALA A 95 -9.77 14.06 12.24
C ALA A 95 -9.59 15.41 12.92
N LEU A 96 -10.05 16.50 12.28
CA LEU A 96 -10.03 17.85 12.87
C LEU A 96 -10.92 17.93 14.11
N TYR A 97 -12.11 17.35 14.08
CA TYR A 97 -13.02 17.34 15.24
C TYR A 97 -12.40 16.57 16.42
N LEU A 98 -11.86 15.37 16.18
CA LEU A 98 -11.20 14.58 17.21
C LEU A 98 -10.01 15.32 17.81
N GLN A 99 -9.18 15.94 16.98
CA GLN A 99 -7.98 16.65 17.44
C GLN A 99 -8.30 17.95 18.17
N ALA A 100 -9.29 18.73 17.70
CA ALA A 100 -9.55 20.08 18.22
C ALA A 100 -10.59 20.13 19.35
N TYR A 101 -11.51 19.16 19.42
CA TYR A 101 -12.65 19.23 20.33
C TYR A 101 -12.83 17.99 21.22
N ALA A 102 -12.43 16.79 20.77
CA ALA A 102 -12.64 15.59 21.57
C ALA A 102 -11.66 15.48 22.76
N GLN A 103 -10.47 16.09 22.67
CA GLN A 103 -9.49 16.08 23.78
C GLN A 103 -9.98 16.81 25.04
N ASP A 104 -10.82 17.84 24.89
CA ASP A 104 -11.38 18.60 26.02
C ASP A 104 -12.72 18.04 26.53
N SER A 105 -13.24 16.99 25.88
CA SER A 105 -14.49 16.32 26.24
C SER A 105 -14.22 15.16 27.19
N LYS A 106 -15.10 14.96 28.20
CA LYS A 106 -15.06 13.79 29.10
C LYS A 106 -15.11 12.43 28.37
N TRP A 107 -15.48 12.41 27.10
CA TRP A 107 -15.46 11.22 26.23
C TRP A 107 -14.09 10.93 25.61
N GLY A 108 -13.21 11.94 25.49
CA GLY A 108 -11.85 11.79 24.95
C GLY A 108 -10.90 11.02 25.87
N ASP A 109 -11.19 10.96 27.18
CA ASP A 109 -10.41 10.15 28.12
C ASP A 109 -10.70 8.64 28.01
N TYR A 110 -11.80 8.25 27.35
CA TYR A 110 -12.23 6.85 27.21
C TYR A 110 -11.96 6.25 25.82
N VAL A 111 -11.62 7.08 24.83
CA VAL A 111 -11.30 6.68 23.44
C VAL A 111 -9.80 6.86 23.21
#